data_AF-A0AAT9ISW9-F1
#
_entry.id   AF-A0AAT9ISW9-F1
#
_cell.length_a   1.000
_cell.length_b   1.000
_cell.length_c   1.000
_cell.angle_alpha   90.00
_cell.angle_beta   90.00
_cell.angle_gamma   90.00
#
_symmetry.space_group_name_H-M   'P 1'
#
loop_
_entity.id
_entity.type
_entity.pdbx_description
1 polymer ?
#
loop_
_entity_poly.entity_id
_entity_poly.type
_entity_poly.pdbx_seq_one_letter_code
_entity_poly.pdbx_strand_id
1 'polypeptide(L)' 'MSAPVDLKLLESDSSDWEQLFLREQTGEFVEKSYPNGEMHGGGPVRYQTVTEAYAREKYSF' A
#
# COMPACT_ATOMS: atom_id res chain seq x y z
N MET A 1 7.00 -9.13 12.50
CA MET A 1 7.26 -7.70 12.22
C MET A 1 5.92 -6.99 12.35
N SER A 2 5.73 -6.18 13.38
CA SER A 2 4.48 -5.43 13.62
C SER A 2 4.28 -4.37 12.54
N ALA A 3 3.03 -4.08 12.18
CA ALA A 3 2.71 -3.02 11.22
C ALA A 3 3.39 -1.70 11.65
N PRO A 4 4.01 -0.93 10.72
CA PRO A 4 4.62 0.34 11.06
C PRO A 4 3.55 1.28 11.61
N VAL A 5 3.81 1.87 12.77
CA VAL A 5 2.80 2.59 13.58
C VAL A 5 2.40 3.94 12.96
N ASP A 6 3.13 4.41 11.93
CA ASP A 6 2.95 5.74 11.31
C ASP A 6 2.76 5.67 9.78
N LEU A 7 1.73 4.95 9.33
CA LEU A 7 1.32 4.91 7.92
C LEU A 7 0.06 5.77 7.73
N LYS A 8 0.20 6.88 7.00
CA LYS A 8 -0.92 7.74 6.59
C LYS A 8 -1.48 7.26 5.26
N LEU A 9 -2.75 6.87 5.20
CA LEU A 9 -3.41 6.53 3.93
C LEU A 9 -3.40 7.75 3.01
N LEU A 10 -2.89 7.58 1.80
CA LEU A 10 -2.92 8.59 0.74
C LEU A 10 -4.06 8.31 -0.23
N GLU A 11 -4.15 7.08 -0.72
CA GLU A 11 -5.13 6.70 -1.74
C GLU A 11 -5.44 5.19 -1.64
N SER A 12 -6.62 4.78 -2.11
CA SER A 12 -6.94 3.37 -2.35
C SER A 12 -7.33 3.14 -3.80
N ASP A 13 -7.04 1.95 -4.32
CA ASP A 13 -7.61 1.55 -5.60
C ASP A 13 -9.14 1.42 -5.46
N SER A 14 -9.84 1.54 -6.59
CA SER A 14 -11.29 1.40 -6.76
C SER A 14 -11.93 0.18 -6.08
N SER A 15 -11.15 -0.85 -5.77
CA SER A 15 -11.62 -2.07 -5.11
C SER A 15 -11.26 -2.14 -3.61
N ASP A 16 -10.58 -1.14 -3.04
CA ASP A 16 -10.07 -1.08 -1.65
C ASP A 16 -9.09 -2.21 -1.24
N TRP A 17 -8.70 -3.07 -2.18
CA TRP A 17 -7.73 -4.15 -1.95
C TRP A 17 -6.29 -3.62 -1.93
N GLU A 18 -6.00 -2.60 -2.71
CA GLU A 18 -4.68 -1.99 -2.77
C GLU A 18 -4.75 -0.58 -2.19
N GLN A 19 -3.84 -0.27 -1.27
CA GLN A 19 -3.83 1.00 -0.56
C GLN A 19 -2.43 1.57 -0.55
N LEU A 20 -2.32 2.86 -0.87
CA LEU A 20 -1.08 3.61 -0.82
C LEU A 20 -1.00 4.36 0.51
N PHE A 21 0.11 4.20 1.22
CA PHE A 21 0.40 4.90 2.45
C PHE A 21 1.66 5.75 2.32
N LEU A 22 1.75 6.82 3.11
CA LEU A 22 2.97 7.56 3.37
C LEU A 22 3.46 7.25 4.77
N ARG A 23 4.73 6.85 4.89
CA ARG A 23 5.41 6.69 6.16
C ARG A 23 5.93 8.06 6.63
N GLU A 24 5.20 8.70 7.54
CA GLU A 24 5.48 10.09 7.94
C GLU A 24 6.87 10.28 8.57
N GLN A 25 7.42 9.25 9.20
CA GLN A 25 8.76 9.30 9.79
C GLN A 25 9.91 9.44 8.78
N THR A 26 9.70 8.97 7.54
CA THR A 26 10.78 8.82 6.55
C THR A 26 10.44 9.45 5.19
N GLY A 27 9.16 9.78 4.95
CA GLY A 27 8.67 10.22 3.65
C GLY A 27 8.56 9.08 2.62
N GLU A 28 8.71 7.82 3.03
CA GLU A 28 8.61 6.67 2.13
C GLU A 28 7.16 6.35 1.76
N PHE A 29 6.92 6.03 0.50
CA PHE A 29 5.64 5.51 0.04
C PHE A 29 5.58 4.01 0.28
N VAL A 30 4.49 3.52 0.85
CA VAL A 30 4.29 2.11 1.19
C VAL A 30 2.99 1.64 0.55
N GLU A 31 3.09 0.70 -0.37
CA GLU A 31 1.93 0.00 -0.92
C GLU A 31 1.56 -1.17 -0.01
N LYS A 32 0.27 -1.28 0.30
CA LYS A 32 -0.35 -2.45 0.89
C LYS A 32 -1.17 -3.15 -0.19
N SER A 33 -0.86 -4.41 -0.46
CA SER A 33 -1.57 -5.21 -1.46
C SER A 33 -1.80 -6.64 -1.00
N TYR A 34 -2.76 -7.31 -1.64
CA TYR A 34 -3.12 -8.71 -1.42
C TYR A 34 -2.78 -9.49 -2.69
N PRO A 35 -1.56 -10.05 -2.81
CA PRO A 35 -1.05 -10.59 -4.07
C PRO A 35 -1.84 -11.80 -4.60
N ASN A 36 -2.66 -12.44 -3.77
CA ASN A 36 -3.53 -13.57 -4.16
C ASN A 36 -5.01 -13.20 -3.96
N GLY A 37 -5.46 -12.11 -4.59
CA GLY A 37 -6.86 -11.66 -4.52
C GLY A 37 -7.89 -12.69 -5.02
N GLU A 38 -7.46 -13.67 -5.83
CA GLU A 38 -8.31 -14.74 -6.38
C GLU A 38 -8.52 -15.94 -5.43
N MET A 39 -7.74 -16.03 -4.34
CA MET A 39 -7.91 -17.08 -3.33
C MET A 39 -8.81 -16.54 -2.21
N HIS A 40 -9.88 -17.25 -1.84
CA HIS A 40 -10.78 -16.86 -0.75
C HIS A 40 -9.99 -16.38 0.49
N GLY A 41 -9.98 -15.06 0.73
CA GLY A 41 -9.23 -14.42 1.82
C GLY A 41 -7.99 -13.61 1.43
N GLY A 42 -7.69 -13.41 0.14
CA GLY A 42 -6.68 -12.44 -0.35
C GLY A 42 -5.21 -12.79 -0.11
N GLY A 43 -4.93 -13.90 0.58
CA GLY A 43 -3.57 -14.21 1.03
C GLY A 43 -3.05 -13.23 2.09
N PRO A 44 -1.78 -13.36 2.50
CA PRO A 44 -1.20 -12.46 3.48
C PRO A 44 -1.07 -11.05 2.91
N VAL A 45 -1.48 -10.06 3.70
CA VAL A 45 -1.22 -8.65 3.39
C VAL A 45 0.28 -8.43 3.19
N ARG A 46 0.64 -7.79 2.08
CA ARG A 46 2.01 -7.43 1.77
C ARG A 46 2.16 -5.92 1.88
N TYR A 47 3.18 -5.48 2.59
CA TYR A 47 3.60 -4.09 2.61
C TYR A 47 4.92 -3.98 1.87
N GLN A 48 4.98 -3.12 0.87
CA GLN A 48 6.18 -2.89 0.07
C GLN A 48 6.43 -1.40 -0.04
N THR A 49 7.67 -0.98 0.25
CA THR A 49 8.09 0.39 -0.04
C THR A 49 8.18 0.56 -1.56
N VAL A 50 7.49 1.57 -2.07
CA VAL A 50 7.44 1.93 -3.49
C VAL A 50 8.04 3.32 -3.68
N THR A 51 8.41 3.63 -4.92
CA THR A 51 8.89 4.97 -5.27
C THR A 51 7.72 5.92 -5.47
N GLU A 52 7.96 7.22 -5.33
CA GLU A 52 6.96 8.24 -5.65
C GLU A 52 6.45 8.12 -7.09
N ALA A 53 7.36 7.84 -8.04
CA ALA A 53 7.00 7.68 -9.45
C ALA A 53 5.99 6.54 -9.66
N TYR A 54 6.23 5.37 -9.05
CA TYR A 54 5.32 4.23 -9.10
C TYR A 54 3.96 4.57 -8.45
N ALA A 55 4.00 5.22 -7.29
CA ALA A 55 2.80 5.60 -6.57
C ALA A 55 1.95 6.59 -7.39
N ARG A 56 2.57 7.55 -8.07
CA ARG A 56 1.87 8.49 -8.96
C ARG A 56 1.30 7.81 -10.20
N GLU A 57 2.05 6.88 -10.80
CA GLU A 57 1.59 6.14 -11.98
C GLU A 57 0.38 5.25 -11.67
N LYS A 58 0.42 4.53 -10.55
CA LYS A 58 -0.63 3.57 -10.19
C LYS A 58 -1.84 4.21 -9.49
N TYR A 59 -1.62 5.13 -8.55
CA TYR A 59 -2.68 5.70 -7.72
C TYR A 59 -3.09 7.11 -8.13
N SER A 60 -2.35 7.79 -9.02
CA SER A 60 -2.65 9.16 -9.46
C SER A 60 -2.87 10.17 -8.31
N PHE A 61 -2.18 9.97 -7.17
CA PHE A 61 -2.27 10.82 -5.99
C PHE A 61 -1.54 12.19 -6.13
#